data_AF-A0A7I8DMI0-F1
#
_entry.id   AF-A0A7I8DMI0-F1
#
_cell.length_a   1.000
_cell.length_b   1.000
_cell.length_c   1.000
_cell.angle_alpha   90.00
_cell.angle_beta   90.00
_cell.angle_gamma   90.00
#
_symmetry.space_group_name_H-M   'P 1'
#
loop_
_entity.id
_entity.type
_entity.pdbx_description
1 polymer ?
#
loop_
_entity_poly.entity_id
_entity_poly.type
_entity_poly.pdbx_seq_one_letter_code
_entity_poly.pdbx_strand_id
1 'polypeptide(L)'
;MAGEFTVNETLNTLRAIFEKHKEDRVCVIGTTCAGKSTLLNQLSEYNCEDLDEVLWPNIPEEEKELMNHLLKMPWTIELGNEIDRLVYKFGRVKAGYPLFSTVILDCEAVVYLDISDELLAVHCEKRGVSFEDSKNIKEAIEGDWNNHKLKNDKILYYLTVTE
;
A
#
# COMPACT_ATOMS: atom_id res chain seq x y z
N MET A 1 -36.97 8.77 2.48
CA MET A 1 -36.34 7.71 3.29
C MET A 1 -34.86 7.98 3.28
N ALA A 2 -34.26 8.06 4.47
CA ALA A 2 -32.92 8.58 4.71
C ALA A 2 -31.88 7.77 3.93
N GLY A 3 -31.05 8.46 3.14
CA GLY A 3 -29.89 7.85 2.51
C GLY A 3 -28.81 7.63 3.56
N GLU A 4 -28.44 6.38 3.79
CA GLU A 4 -27.19 6.04 4.47
C GLU A 4 -26.03 6.41 3.55
N PHE A 5 -25.56 7.65 3.69
CA PHE A 5 -24.28 8.09 3.14
C PHE A 5 -23.32 8.30 4.32
N THR A 6 -22.90 7.22 4.97
CA THR A 6 -21.57 7.23 5.62
C THR A 6 -20.55 7.01 4.53
N VAL A 7 -20.31 8.06 3.73
CA VAL A 7 -19.18 8.03 2.81
C VAL A 7 -17.92 7.98 3.66
N ASN A 8 -17.20 6.85 3.58
CA ASN A 8 -15.98 6.59 4.34
C ASN A 8 -15.00 7.78 4.21
N GLU A 9 -14.61 8.40 5.33
CA GLU A 9 -13.73 9.57 5.36
C GLU A 9 -12.39 9.30 4.66
N THR A 10 -11.86 8.08 4.77
CA THR A 10 -10.67 7.62 4.06
C THR A 10 -10.87 7.74 2.54
N LEU A 11 -12.02 7.28 2.03
CA LEU A 11 -12.34 7.29 0.60
C LEU A 11 -12.43 8.72 0.05
N ASN A 12 -13.15 9.61 0.74
CA ASN A 12 -13.27 11.02 0.33
C ASN A 12 -11.91 11.73 0.35
N THR A 13 -11.09 11.44 1.35
CA THR A 13 -9.75 12.02 1.46
C THR A 13 -8.86 11.54 0.32
N LEU A 14 -8.89 10.26 -0.03
CA LEU A 14 -8.16 9.71 -1.18
C LEU A 14 -8.60 10.38 -2.48
N ARG A 15 -9.91 10.54 -2.72
CA ARG A 15 -10.44 11.24 -3.90
C ARG A 15 -9.89 12.67 -4.01
N ALA A 16 -9.90 13.40 -2.90
CA ALA A 16 -9.38 14.77 -2.86
C ALA A 16 -7.87 14.84 -3.12
N ILE A 17 -7.09 13.88 -2.59
CA ILE A 17 -5.66 13.76 -2.84
C ILE A 17 -5.40 13.44 -4.32
N PHE A 18 -6.12 12.48 -4.89
CA PHE A 18 -5.92 12.09 -6.30
C PHE A 18 -6.30 13.20 -7.27
N GLU A 19 -7.36 13.97 -7.00
CA GLU A 19 -7.68 15.14 -7.82
C GLU A 19 -6.58 16.20 -7.74
N LYS A 20 -6.05 16.45 -6.54
CA LYS A 20 -4.93 17.39 -6.32
C LYS A 20 -3.66 16.95 -7.04
N HIS A 21 -3.42 15.64 -7.13
CA HIS A 21 -2.20 15.01 -7.65
C HIS A 21 -2.43 14.26 -8.97
N LYS A 22 -3.41 14.67 -9.77
CA LYS A 22 -3.83 13.92 -10.97
C LYS A 22 -2.75 13.79 -12.06
N GLU A 23 -1.75 14.67 -12.06
CA GLU A 23 -0.61 14.62 -13.00
C GLU A 23 0.68 14.13 -12.30
N ASP A 24 0.62 13.81 -11.01
CA ASP A 24 1.76 13.35 -10.22
C ASP A 24 1.74 11.83 -10.09
N ARG A 25 2.88 11.25 -9.73
CA ARG A 25 2.96 9.85 -9.30
C ARG A 25 2.60 9.81 -7.83
N VAL A 26 1.60 8.99 -7.50
CA VAL A 26 1.09 8.83 -6.13
C VAL A 26 1.30 7.38 -5.69
N CYS A 27 1.95 7.18 -4.54
CA CYS A 27 2.06 5.87 -3.91
C CYS A 27 1.15 5.82 -2.68
N VAL A 28 0.22 4.89 -2.64
CA VAL A 28 -0.64 4.62 -1.47
C VAL A 28 -0.08 3.39 -0.76
N ILE A 29 0.51 3.60 0.41
CA ILE A 29 1.16 2.56 1.18
C ILE A 29 0.30 2.12 2.37
N GLY A 30 0.29 0.83 2.65
CA GLY A 30 -0.37 0.28 3.83
C GLY A 30 -0.01 -1.18 3.98
N THR A 31 -0.11 -1.72 5.19
CA THR A 31 0.22 -3.13 5.43
C THR A 31 -0.75 -4.09 4.71
N THR A 32 -0.39 -5.37 4.66
CA THR A 32 -1.34 -6.43 4.30
C THR A 32 -2.57 -6.35 5.20
N CYS A 33 -3.75 -6.64 4.66
CA CYS A 33 -5.03 -6.48 5.37
C CYS A 33 -5.47 -5.03 5.70
N ALA A 34 -4.74 -3.99 5.29
CA ALA A 34 -5.16 -2.59 5.47
C ALA A 34 -6.34 -2.13 4.56
N GLY A 35 -7.05 -3.05 3.89
CA GLY A 35 -8.18 -2.68 3.02
C GLY A 35 -7.81 -2.14 1.63
N LYS A 36 -6.54 -2.17 1.22
CA LYS A 36 -6.05 -1.66 -0.08
C LYS A 36 -6.89 -2.13 -1.28
N SER A 37 -7.11 -3.44 -1.44
CA SER A 37 -7.92 -3.98 -2.54
C SER A 37 -9.38 -3.54 -2.49
N THR A 38 -9.94 -3.30 -1.30
CA THR A 38 -11.29 -2.74 -1.14
C THR A 38 -11.33 -1.30 -1.64
N LEU A 39 -10.35 -0.48 -1.24
CA LEU A 39 -10.23 0.91 -1.68
C LEU A 39 -10.00 1.02 -3.18
N LEU A 40 -9.14 0.17 -3.75
CA LEU A 40 -8.93 0.06 -5.21
C LEU A 40 -10.25 -0.12 -5.96
N ASN A 41 -11.09 -1.05 -5.52
CA ASN A 41 -12.40 -1.29 -6.14
C ASN A 41 -13.36 -0.08 -5.99
N GLN A 42 -13.31 0.61 -4.85
CA GLN A 42 -14.17 1.77 -4.57
C GLN A 42 -13.68 3.06 -5.26
N LEU A 43 -12.43 3.08 -5.73
CA LEU A 43 -11.77 4.19 -6.43
C LEU A 43 -11.56 3.87 -7.92
N SER A 44 -12.41 3.00 -8.48
CA SER A 44 -12.34 2.55 -9.88
C SER A 44 -12.32 3.70 -10.91
N GLU A 45 -12.81 4.89 -10.54
CA GLU A 45 -12.79 6.09 -11.36
C GLU A 45 -11.41 6.77 -11.47
N TYR A 46 -10.42 6.39 -10.66
CA TYR A 46 -9.08 7.02 -10.59
C TYR A 46 -7.95 6.19 -11.22
N ASN A 47 -8.25 5.17 -12.03
CA ASN A 47 -7.25 4.29 -12.68
C ASN A 47 -6.15 3.80 -11.71
N CYS A 48 -6.53 3.50 -10.46
CA CYS A 48 -5.57 3.04 -9.48
C CYS A 48 -5.02 1.65 -9.86
N GLU A 49 -3.74 1.43 -9.59
CA GLU A 49 -3.05 0.17 -9.89
C GLU A 49 -2.71 -0.56 -8.58
N ASP A 50 -2.80 -1.89 -8.59
CA ASP A 50 -2.27 -2.75 -7.54
C ASP A 50 -0.80 -3.09 -7.84
N LEU A 51 0.07 -3.04 -6.82
CA LEU A 51 1.49 -3.39 -6.99
C LEU A 51 1.67 -4.76 -7.62
N ASP A 52 0.93 -5.79 -7.18
CA ASP A 52 1.10 -7.15 -7.69
C ASP A 52 0.76 -7.21 -9.19
N GLU A 53 -0.32 -6.55 -9.61
CA GLU A 53 -0.73 -6.50 -11.02
C GLU A 53 0.28 -5.80 -11.91
N VAL A 54 0.96 -4.76 -11.40
CA VAL A 54 2.03 -4.05 -12.11
C VAL A 54 3.33 -4.85 -12.07
N LEU A 55 3.63 -5.51 -10.96
CA LEU A 55 4.92 -6.11 -10.69
C LEU A 55 5.07 -7.48 -11.37
N TRP A 56 4.15 -8.42 -11.12
CA TRP A 56 4.27 -9.82 -11.55
C TRP A 56 4.47 -10.02 -13.06
N PRO A 57 3.84 -9.24 -13.97
CA PRO A 57 4.09 -9.37 -15.41
C PRO A 57 5.52 -8.99 -15.81
N ASN A 58 6.21 -8.17 -15.02
CA ASN A 58 7.50 -7.57 -15.35
C ASN A 58 8.69 -8.26 -14.67
N ILE A 59 8.45 -9.15 -13.71
CA ILE A 59 9.51 -9.93 -13.04
C ILE A 59 9.95 -11.10 -13.95
N PRO A 60 11.27 -11.35 -14.14
CA PRO A 60 11.79 -12.57 -14.78
C PRO A 60 11.43 -13.84 -14.01
N GLU A 61 11.26 -14.98 -14.69
CA GLU A 61 10.77 -16.21 -14.05
C GLU A 61 11.59 -16.66 -12.83
N GLU A 62 12.92 -16.56 -12.90
CA GLU A 62 13.82 -16.87 -11.77
C GLU A 62 13.56 -16.00 -10.52
N GLU A 63 13.26 -14.71 -10.71
CA GLU A 63 12.97 -13.78 -9.62
C GLU A 63 11.51 -13.99 -9.12
N LYS A 64 10.60 -14.51 -9.96
CA LYS A 64 9.25 -14.91 -9.52
C LYS A 64 9.28 -16.12 -8.61
N GLU A 65 10.10 -17.12 -8.95
CA GLU A 65 10.28 -18.31 -8.10
C GLU A 65 10.82 -17.91 -6.73
N LEU A 66 11.81 -17.01 -6.71
CA LEU A 66 12.33 -16.42 -5.47
C LEU A 66 11.22 -15.68 -4.70
N MET A 67 10.52 -14.74 -5.34
CA MET A 67 9.43 -13.97 -4.69
C MET A 67 8.35 -14.89 -4.11
N ASN A 68 7.91 -15.90 -4.85
CA ASN A 68 6.94 -16.88 -4.38
C ASN A 68 7.43 -17.72 -3.20
N HIS A 69 8.73 -17.96 -3.09
CA HIS A 69 9.32 -18.62 -1.94
C HIS A 69 9.32 -17.70 -0.71
N LEU A 70 9.76 -16.45 -0.88
CA LEU A 70 9.83 -15.45 0.20
C LEU A 70 8.45 -15.17 0.81
N LEU A 71 7.41 -15.01 -0.03
CA LEU A 71 6.04 -14.70 0.40
C LEU A 71 5.36 -15.82 1.22
N LYS A 72 5.95 -17.02 1.29
CA LYS A 72 5.43 -18.15 2.08
C LYS A 72 6.10 -18.27 3.45
N MET A 73 7.15 -17.51 3.69
CA MET A 73 7.89 -17.54 4.95
C MET A 73 7.30 -16.53 5.93
N PRO A 74 7.35 -16.80 7.26
CA PRO A 74 7.06 -15.79 8.26
C PRO A 74 7.91 -14.55 8.01
N TRP A 75 7.31 -13.37 8.15
CA TRP A 75 7.97 -12.13 7.76
C TRP A 75 9.17 -11.84 8.68
N THR A 76 10.29 -11.45 8.09
CA THR A 76 11.45 -10.89 8.80
C THR A 76 11.96 -9.67 8.04
N ILE A 77 12.79 -8.85 8.71
CA ILE A 77 13.41 -7.67 8.10
C ILE A 77 14.26 -8.07 6.89
N GLU A 78 14.99 -9.18 6.96
CA GLU A 78 15.82 -9.67 5.86
C GLU A 78 14.98 -10.05 4.64
N LEU A 79 13.83 -10.72 4.86
CA LEU A 79 12.91 -11.06 3.80
C LEU A 79 12.23 -9.82 3.22
N GLY A 80 11.82 -8.87 4.08
CA GLY A 80 11.28 -7.58 3.67
C GLY A 80 12.24 -6.82 2.76
N ASN A 81 13.51 -6.71 3.15
CA ASN A 81 14.54 -6.06 2.34
C ASN A 81 14.73 -6.72 0.95
N GLU A 82 14.61 -8.05 0.87
CA GLU A 82 14.73 -8.77 -0.41
C GLU A 82 13.49 -8.57 -1.30
N ILE A 83 12.29 -8.55 -0.70
CA ILE A 83 11.05 -8.19 -1.39
C ILE A 83 11.15 -6.76 -1.92
N ASP A 84 11.59 -5.82 -1.07
CA ASP A 84 11.79 -4.42 -1.44
C ASP A 84 12.78 -4.27 -2.60
N ARG A 85 13.90 -5.00 -2.57
CA ARG A 85 14.89 -5.02 -3.68
C ARG A 85 14.20 -5.35 -5.01
N LEU A 86 13.34 -6.37 -5.03
CA LEU A 86 12.60 -6.78 -6.22
C LEU A 86 11.56 -5.74 -6.63
N VAL A 87 10.83 -5.17 -5.67
CA VAL A 87 9.85 -4.11 -5.91
C VAL A 87 10.52 -2.86 -6.47
N TYR A 88 11.66 -2.42 -5.94
CA TYR A 88 12.41 -1.29 -6.50
C TYR A 88 12.94 -1.58 -7.91
N LYS A 89 13.39 -2.81 -8.17
CA LYS A 89 13.93 -3.21 -9.47
C LYS A 89 12.86 -3.17 -10.56
N PHE A 90 11.65 -3.67 -10.29
CA PHE A 90 10.62 -3.92 -11.31
C PHE A 90 9.35 -3.06 -11.18
N GLY A 91 9.00 -2.59 -9.98
CA GLY A 91 7.83 -1.77 -9.73
C GLY A 91 8.02 -0.32 -10.17
N ARG A 92 6.97 0.30 -10.71
CA ARG A 92 6.98 1.69 -11.17
C ARG A 92 5.64 2.35 -10.84
N VAL A 93 5.69 3.61 -10.43
CA VAL A 93 4.50 4.47 -10.27
C VAL A 93 4.38 5.35 -11.51
N LYS A 94 3.18 5.49 -12.07
CA LYS A 94 2.92 6.32 -13.24
C LYS A 94 2.12 7.57 -12.84
N ALA A 95 2.38 8.68 -13.52
CA ALA A 95 1.65 9.92 -13.31
C ALA A 95 0.16 9.71 -13.65
N GLY A 96 -0.73 10.07 -12.73
CA GLY A 96 -2.18 9.89 -12.89
C GLY A 96 -2.71 8.47 -12.68
N TYR A 97 -1.85 7.54 -12.23
CA TYR A 97 -2.22 6.17 -11.85
C TYR A 97 -1.70 5.88 -10.43
N PRO A 98 -2.48 6.23 -9.38
CA PRO A 98 -2.09 5.96 -8.00
C PRO A 98 -1.81 4.47 -7.78
N LEU A 99 -0.64 4.13 -7.23
CA LEU A 99 -0.22 2.75 -7.00
C LEU A 99 -0.42 2.36 -5.53
N PHE A 100 -1.22 1.33 -5.28
CA PHE A 100 -1.38 0.74 -3.96
C PHE A 100 -0.28 -0.29 -3.71
N SER A 101 0.50 -0.10 -2.64
CA SER A 101 1.76 -0.80 -2.42
C SER A 101 2.01 -1.05 -0.93
N THR A 102 3.03 -1.85 -0.62
CA THR A 102 3.66 -1.94 0.70
C THR A 102 5.01 -1.23 0.75
N VAL A 103 5.51 -0.75 -0.39
CA VAL A 103 6.84 -0.14 -0.56
C VAL A 103 6.69 1.25 -1.18
N ILE A 104 7.40 2.25 -0.65
CA ILE A 104 7.42 3.62 -1.19
C ILE A 104 8.35 3.64 -2.43
N LEU A 105 7.76 3.57 -3.62
CA LEU A 105 8.50 3.71 -4.88
C LEU A 105 8.77 5.19 -5.23
N ASP A 106 9.54 5.42 -6.29
CA ASP A 106 9.81 6.79 -6.78
C ASP A 106 8.52 7.49 -7.23
N CYS A 107 8.17 8.57 -6.52
CA CYS A 107 6.92 9.30 -6.64
C CYS A 107 7.02 10.69 -5.98
N GLU A 108 6.10 11.60 -6.33
CA GLU A 108 6.01 12.94 -5.74
C GLU A 108 5.17 12.97 -4.45
N ALA A 109 4.11 12.14 -4.38
CA ALA A 109 3.22 12.09 -3.22
C ALA A 109 3.05 10.66 -2.68
N VAL A 110 3.03 10.55 -1.34
CA VAL A 110 2.82 9.30 -0.61
C VAL A 110 1.63 9.45 0.32
N VAL A 111 0.74 8.47 0.30
CA VAL A 111 -0.38 8.35 1.24
C VAL A 111 -0.16 7.13 2.11
N TYR A 112 0.00 7.32 3.41
CA TYR A 112 0.06 6.23 4.37
C TYR A 112 -1.33 5.92 4.92
N LEU A 113 -1.76 4.68 4.74
CA LEU A 113 -2.97 4.09 5.30
C LEU A 113 -2.63 3.42 6.64
N ASP A 114 -2.85 4.14 7.73
CA ASP A 114 -2.70 3.65 9.09
C ASP A 114 -3.96 2.89 9.52
N ILE A 115 -3.81 1.61 9.86
CA ILE A 115 -4.86 0.77 10.40
C ILE A 115 -4.56 0.44 11.86
N SER A 116 -5.54 0.59 12.75
CA SER A 116 -5.40 0.22 14.17
C SER A 116 -5.14 -1.28 14.32
N ASP A 117 -4.39 -1.69 15.33
CA ASP A 117 -4.09 -3.10 15.61
C ASP A 117 -5.37 -3.93 15.80
N GLU A 118 -6.41 -3.36 16.42
CA GLU A 118 -7.70 -4.04 16.62
C GLU A 118 -8.39 -4.36 15.30
N LEU A 119 -8.52 -3.37 14.41
CA LEU A 119 -9.10 -3.56 13.08
C LEU A 119 -8.25 -4.48 12.20
N LEU A 120 -6.91 -4.34 12.28
CA LEU A 120 -5.98 -5.19 11.56
C LEU A 120 -6.14 -6.66 11.97
N ALA A 121 -6.24 -6.95 13.27
CA ALA A 121 -6.47 -8.30 13.78
C ALA A 121 -7.78 -8.90 13.21
N VAL A 122 -8.87 -8.13 13.19
CA VAL A 122 -10.14 -8.56 12.59
C VAL A 122 -9.99 -8.87 11.10
N HIS A 123 -9.24 -8.06 10.35
CA HIS A 123 -9.03 -8.29 8.92
C HIS A 123 -8.14 -9.51 8.65
N CYS A 124 -7.09 -9.69 9.44
CA CYS A 124 -6.20 -10.84 9.36
C CYS A 124 -6.97 -12.15 9.65
N GLU A 125 -7.81 -12.16 10.68
CA GLU A 125 -8.67 -13.31 11.01
C GLU A 125 -9.60 -13.65 9.83
N LYS A 126 -10.32 -12.65 9.29
CA LYS A 126 -11.23 -12.85 8.14
C LYS A 126 -10.52 -13.41 6.90
N ARG A 127 -9.25 -13.05 6.69
CA ARG A 127 -8.45 -13.48 5.52
C ARG A 127 -7.61 -14.73 5.77
N GLY A 128 -7.59 -15.24 7.00
CA GLY A 128 -6.75 -16.39 7.37
C GLY A 128 -5.25 -16.11 7.23
N VAL A 129 -4.82 -14.86 7.46
CA VAL A 129 -3.40 -14.47 7.40
C VAL A 129 -2.87 -14.13 8.79
N SER A 130 -1.56 -14.17 8.95
CA SER A 130 -0.87 -13.86 10.20
C SER A 130 -1.04 -12.38 10.56
N PHE A 131 -1.61 -12.12 11.75
CA PHE A 131 -1.63 -10.78 12.33
C PHE A 131 -0.21 -10.28 12.61
N GLU A 132 0.66 -11.15 13.13
CA GLU A 132 2.04 -10.82 13.46
C GLU A 132 2.83 -10.38 12.22
N ASP A 133 2.72 -11.12 11.12
CA ASP A 133 3.41 -10.73 9.87
C ASP A 133 2.87 -9.40 9.34
N SER A 134 1.55 -9.19 9.42
CA SER A 134 0.93 -7.94 8.99
C SER A 134 1.35 -6.76 9.88
N LYS A 135 1.55 -7.00 11.18
CA LYS A 135 2.06 -6.00 12.11
C LYS A 135 3.53 -5.67 11.84
N ASN A 136 4.38 -6.68 11.61
CA ASN A 136 5.78 -6.46 11.29
C ASN A 136 5.96 -5.69 9.97
N ILE A 137 5.14 -5.99 8.94
CA ILE A 137 5.11 -5.20 7.70
C ILE A 137 4.68 -3.76 7.98
N LYS A 138 3.69 -3.53 8.85
CA LYS A 138 3.26 -2.18 9.24
C LYS A 138 4.42 -1.40 9.87
N GLU A 139 5.15 -2.00 10.81
CA GLU A 139 6.30 -1.38 11.47
C GLU A 139 7.43 -1.06 10.47
N ALA A 140 7.68 -1.94 9.50
CA ALA A 140 8.64 -1.67 8.42
C ALA A 140 8.24 -0.46 7.57
N ILE A 141 6.97 -0.40 7.16
CA ILE A 141 6.40 0.73 6.40
C ILE A 141 6.53 2.04 7.20
N GLU A 142 6.25 2.02 8.50
CA GLU A 142 6.39 3.19 9.36
C GLU A 142 7.85 3.65 9.47
N GLY A 143 8.80 2.71 9.52
CA GLY A 143 10.24 3.00 9.44
C GLY A 143 10.61 3.79 8.19
N ASP A 144 10.19 3.29 7.02
CA ASP A 144 10.44 3.93 5.73
C ASP A 144 9.73 5.28 5.59
N TRP A 145 8.48 5.35 6.03
CA TRP A 145 7.71 6.59 6.09
C TRP A 145 8.43 7.66 6.90
N ASN A 146 8.91 7.31 8.10
CA ASN A 146 9.65 8.24 8.95
C ASN A 146 10.98 8.68 8.32
N ASN A 147 11.67 7.79 7.61
CA ASN A 147 12.87 8.14 6.85
C ASN A 147 12.57 9.17 5.75
N HIS A 148 11.45 9.03 5.03
CA HIS A 148 11.02 10.02 4.03
C HIS A 148 10.56 11.34 4.66
N LYS A 149 9.88 11.32 5.81
CA LYS A 149 9.55 12.53 6.57
C LYS A 149 10.80 13.35 6.90
N LEU A 150 11.87 12.69 7.33
CA LEU A 150 13.13 13.35 7.69
C LEU A 150 13.84 13.95 6.47
N LYS A 151 13.77 13.28 5.31
CA LYS A 151 14.32 13.78 4.04
C LYS A 151 13.53 14.96 3.49
N ASN A 152 12.22 15.02 3.77
CA ASN A 152 11.29 16.04 3.27
C ASN A 152 11.36 16.18 1.73
N ASP A 153 11.49 15.05 1.04
CA ASP A 153 11.66 14.94 -0.41
C ASP A 153 10.34 14.65 -1.16
N LYS A 154 9.25 14.42 -0.42
CA LYS A 154 7.93 14.01 -0.93
C LYS A 154 6.80 14.74 -0.19
N ILE A 155 5.64 14.81 -0.83
CA ILE A 155 4.41 15.26 -0.18
C ILE A 155 3.80 14.07 0.55
N LEU A 156 3.58 14.20 1.86
CA LEU A 156 3.20 13.09 2.72
C LEU A 156 1.80 13.31 3.32
N TYR A 157 0.89 12.37 3.07
CA TYR A 157 -0.46 12.32 3.64
C TYR A 157 -0.62 11.15 4.60
N TYR A 158 -1.14 11.41 5.79
CA TYR A 158 -1.45 10.39 6.79
C TYR A 158 -2.96 10.21 6.89
N LEU A 159 -3.46 9.01 6.63
CA LEU A 159 -4.87 8.67 6.69
C LEU A 159 -5.06 7.48 7.62
N THR A 160 -5.98 7.62 8.58
CA THR A 160 -6.46 6.47 9.36
C THR A 160 -7.52 5.73 8.56
N VAL A 161 -7.43 4.40 8.55
CA VAL A 161 -8.43 3.50 7.98
C VAL A 161 -9.56 3.36 8.99
N THR A 162 -10.78 3.74 8.59
CA THR A 162 -11.99 3.61 9.39
C THR A 162 -13.03 2.78 8.64
N GLU A 163 -13.80 1.95 9.35
CA GLU A 163 -14.89 1.11 8.81
C GLU A 163 -16.18 1.26 9.63
#